data_AF-A0A852VKE4-F1
#
_entry.id   AF-A0A852VKE4-F1
#
_cell.length_a   1.000
_cell.length_b   1.000
_cell.length_c   1.000
_cell.angle_alpha   90.00
_cell.angle_beta   90.00
_cell.angle_gamma   90.00
#
_symmetry.space_group_name_H-M   'P 1'
#
loop_
_entity.id
_entity.type
_entity.pdbx_description
1 polymer ?
#
loop_
_entity_poly.entity_id
_entity_poly.type
_entity_poly.pdbx_seq_one_letter_code
_entity_poly.pdbx_strand_id
1 'polypeptide(L)'
;MNYLYALLDAECRLAVAALGLDPEMGVLHMDTINRDSLACDLMEAIRPDVDAYVLDRILKQPLKRNWFFEERNGNCRLMADLASQLAETISTWARLVAPLAEWTVKEIASTTKIRRATPATRLTQNHKRETRGGDPFVTSNNSVSLQNVCNDCGTPIINANEKCRVCSVEESKRRLKAVATEGRVVSRSANAQVKRSTTQIANQVEIREWSPSDQPSWLTAEFYAENIQPQISSLSCSSITTRLAVSRGYAGEIRQGRVPHPRHWMALAKLIGL
;
A
#
# COMPACT_ATOMS: atom_id res chain seq x y z
N MET A 1 -3.60 9.65 -21.80
CA MET A 1 -2.49 9.37 -22.73
C MET A 1 -2.23 10.56 -23.64
N ASN A 2 -3.02 10.78 -24.71
CA ASN A 2 -2.75 11.81 -25.72
C ASN A 2 -2.41 13.20 -25.15
N TYR A 3 -3.16 13.67 -24.16
CA TYR A 3 -2.90 14.97 -23.53
C TYR A 3 -1.53 15.03 -22.83
N LEU A 4 -1.13 13.98 -22.10
CA LEU A 4 0.16 13.94 -21.43
C LEU A 4 1.31 13.80 -22.42
N TYR A 5 1.12 13.06 -23.52
CA TYR A 5 2.11 13.03 -24.59
C TYR A 5 2.27 14.38 -25.26
N ALA A 6 1.20 15.17 -25.42
CA ALA A 6 1.31 16.54 -25.92
C ALA A 6 2.07 17.46 -24.95
N LEU A 7 1.92 17.26 -23.63
CA LEU A 7 2.74 17.96 -22.63
C LEU A 7 4.21 17.53 -22.70
N LEU A 8 4.47 16.23 -22.83
CA LEU A 8 5.83 15.70 -22.98
C LEU A 8 6.49 16.21 -24.26
N ASP A 9 5.77 16.20 -25.38
CA ASP A 9 6.21 16.74 -26.67
C ASP A 9 6.63 18.20 -26.55
N ALA A 10 5.79 19.02 -25.91
CA ALA A 10 6.10 20.42 -25.66
C ALA A 10 7.40 20.60 -24.86
N GLU A 11 7.62 19.79 -23.82
CA GLU A 11 8.85 19.82 -23.02
C GLU A 11 10.08 19.32 -23.80
N CYS A 12 9.94 18.25 -24.61
CA CYS A 12 10.99 17.79 -25.51
C CYS A 12 11.40 18.89 -26.49
N ARG A 13 10.42 19.54 -27.13
CA ARG A 13 10.67 20.64 -28.08
C ARG A 13 11.36 21.82 -27.41
N LEU A 14 10.90 22.22 -26.22
CA LEU A 14 11.50 23.31 -25.44
C LEU A 14 12.93 22.97 -25.03
N ALA A 15 13.20 21.75 -24.58
CA ALA A 15 14.53 21.31 -24.15
C ALA A 15 15.51 21.29 -25.33
N VAL A 16 15.12 20.73 -26.47
CA VAL A 16 15.91 20.71 -27.71
C VAL A 16 16.24 22.13 -28.18
N ALA A 17 15.23 23.00 -28.26
CA ALA A 17 15.41 24.39 -28.66
C ALA A 17 16.31 25.18 -27.68
N ALA A 18 16.14 24.96 -26.36
CA ALA A 18 16.95 25.62 -25.33
C ALA A 18 18.45 25.25 -25.40
N LEU A 19 18.75 24.07 -25.96
CA LEU A 19 20.12 23.59 -26.18
C LEU A 19 20.67 23.95 -27.58
N GLY A 20 19.86 24.61 -28.42
CA GLY A 20 20.25 25.08 -29.75
C GLY A 20 20.27 24.00 -30.83
N LEU A 21 19.56 22.89 -30.61
CA LEU A 21 19.28 21.90 -31.64
C LEU A 21 17.99 22.27 -32.40
N ASP A 22 17.84 21.73 -33.61
CA ASP A 22 16.63 21.88 -34.41
C ASP A 22 15.64 20.75 -34.08
N PRO A 23 14.45 21.05 -33.52
CA PRO A 23 13.44 20.03 -33.22
C PRO A 23 12.93 19.26 -34.45
N GLU A 24 12.99 19.81 -35.66
CA GLU A 24 12.46 19.16 -36.86
C GLU A 24 13.42 18.09 -37.43
N MET A 25 14.69 18.06 -36.99
CA MET A 25 15.73 17.17 -37.49
C MET A 25 15.87 15.89 -36.66
N GLY A 26 15.08 14.87 -36.99
CA GLY A 26 15.11 13.57 -36.35
C GLY A 26 16.37 12.74 -36.64
N VAL A 27 16.63 11.80 -35.74
CA VAL A 27 17.64 10.74 -35.87
C VAL A 27 16.97 9.40 -36.17
N LEU A 28 15.86 9.09 -35.50
CA LEU A 28 15.09 7.85 -35.71
C LEU A 28 13.83 8.11 -36.55
N HIS A 29 13.06 9.14 -36.20
CA HIS A 29 11.92 9.58 -37.00
C HIS A 29 12.42 10.31 -38.26
N MET A 30 11.88 9.92 -39.42
CA MET A 30 12.13 10.61 -40.69
C MET A 30 11.67 12.07 -40.61
N ASP A 31 12.39 12.99 -41.23
CA ASP A 31 11.98 14.40 -41.22
C ASP A 31 10.72 14.60 -42.08
N THR A 32 9.76 15.35 -41.54
CA THR A 32 8.54 15.74 -42.25
C THR A 32 8.19 17.18 -41.91
N ILE A 33 7.67 17.92 -42.89
CA ILE A 33 7.22 19.31 -42.71
C ILE A 33 6.20 19.38 -41.56
N ASN A 34 6.41 20.32 -40.63
CA ASN A 34 5.57 20.56 -39.45
C ASN A 34 5.55 19.42 -38.41
N ARG A 35 6.61 18.60 -38.32
CA ARG A 35 6.80 17.66 -37.20
C ARG A 35 8.14 17.91 -36.54
N ASP A 36 8.10 18.08 -35.23
CA ASP A 36 9.29 18.12 -34.38
C ASP A 36 9.86 16.69 -34.22
N SER A 37 10.46 16.12 -35.29
CA SER A 37 10.93 14.73 -35.34
C SER A 37 11.96 14.40 -34.26
N LEU A 38 12.86 15.32 -33.92
CA LEU A 38 13.81 15.13 -32.83
C LEU A 38 13.11 15.14 -31.46
N ALA A 39 12.09 15.98 -31.29
CA ALA A 39 11.30 15.97 -30.07
C ALA A 39 10.58 14.62 -29.90
N CYS A 40 10.02 14.08 -31.00
CA CYS A 40 9.44 12.73 -31.02
C CYS A 40 10.47 11.65 -30.65
N ASP A 41 11.71 11.73 -31.15
CA ASP A 41 12.78 10.79 -30.76
C ASP A 41 13.08 10.82 -29.25
N LEU A 42 13.17 12.02 -28.67
CA LEU A 42 13.38 12.16 -27.22
C LEU A 42 12.19 11.64 -26.41
N MET A 43 10.96 11.88 -26.89
CA MET A 43 9.77 11.41 -26.22
C MET A 43 9.79 9.90 -26.01
N GLU A 44 10.21 9.12 -27.01
CA GLU A 44 10.15 7.65 -26.98
C GLU A 44 10.84 7.05 -25.75
N ALA A 45 11.93 7.65 -25.27
CA ALA A 45 12.63 7.20 -24.07
C ALA A 45 11.82 7.42 -22.76
N ILE A 46 10.89 8.38 -22.75
CA ILE A 46 10.13 8.83 -21.57
C ILE A 46 8.66 8.37 -21.62
N ARG A 47 8.18 7.91 -22.78
CA ARG A 47 6.81 7.37 -22.92
C ARG A 47 6.47 6.32 -21.87
N PRO A 48 7.35 5.35 -21.52
CA PRO A 48 7.05 4.39 -20.45
C PRO A 48 6.75 5.03 -19.09
N ASP A 49 7.39 6.15 -18.74
CA ASP A 49 7.13 6.87 -17.49
C ASP A 49 5.77 7.56 -17.48
N VAL A 50 5.37 8.15 -18.62
CA VAL A 50 4.04 8.72 -18.80
C VAL A 50 2.96 7.65 -18.72
N ASP A 51 3.21 6.49 -19.33
CA ASP A 51 2.29 5.36 -19.32
C ASP A 51 2.11 4.79 -17.92
N ALA A 52 3.24 4.57 -17.22
CA ALA A 52 3.24 4.14 -15.82
C ALA A 52 2.49 5.13 -14.93
N TYR A 53 2.68 6.43 -15.15
CA TYR A 53 1.93 7.46 -14.44
C TYR A 53 0.42 7.33 -14.65
N VAL A 54 -0.03 7.19 -15.90
CA VAL A 54 -1.47 7.06 -16.19
C VAL A 54 -2.06 5.78 -15.61
N LEU A 55 -1.34 4.67 -15.70
CA LEU A 55 -1.76 3.41 -15.08
C LEU A 55 -1.88 3.56 -13.56
N ASP A 56 -0.89 4.18 -12.92
CA ASP A 56 -0.90 4.43 -11.47
C ASP A 56 -2.08 5.33 -11.07
N ARG A 57 -2.38 6.38 -11.85
CA ARG A 57 -3.58 7.23 -11.66
C ARG A 57 -4.86 6.40 -11.68
N ILE A 58 -5.04 5.59 -12.72
CA ILE A 58 -6.29 4.84 -12.93
C ILE A 58 -6.49 3.79 -11.83
N LEU A 59 -5.39 3.16 -11.37
CA LEU A 59 -5.45 2.15 -10.31
C LEU A 59 -5.70 2.75 -8.92
N LYS A 60 -5.19 3.95 -8.65
CA LYS A 60 -5.28 4.57 -7.32
C LYS A 60 -6.43 5.57 -7.16
N GLN A 61 -6.90 6.16 -8.25
CA GLN A 61 -7.86 7.26 -8.23
C GLN A 61 -9.01 6.98 -9.20
N PRO A 62 -10.27 6.89 -8.72
CA PRO A 62 -11.40 6.64 -9.60
C PRO A 62 -11.63 7.82 -10.54
N LEU A 63 -11.79 7.53 -11.83
CA LEU A 63 -12.10 8.52 -12.85
C LEU A 63 -13.54 9.01 -12.70
N LYS A 64 -13.74 10.33 -12.68
CA LYS A 64 -15.07 10.94 -12.62
C LYS A 64 -15.65 11.14 -14.01
N ARG A 65 -16.95 10.87 -14.21
CA ARG A 65 -17.63 11.08 -15.50
C ARG A 65 -17.54 12.54 -15.99
N ASN A 66 -17.62 13.51 -15.08
CA ASN A 66 -17.56 14.94 -15.41
C ASN A 66 -16.18 15.42 -15.89
N TRP A 67 -15.15 14.58 -15.83
CA TRP A 67 -13.83 14.89 -16.37
C TRP A 67 -13.72 14.68 -17.89
N PHE A 68 -14.72 14.04 -18.48
CA PHE A 68 -14.74 13.70 -19.90
C PHE A 68 -15.98 14.25 -20.57
N PHE A 69 -15.80 14.71 -21.80
CA PHE A 69 -16.89 15.05 -22.70
C PHE A 69 -16.78 14.20 -23.96
N GLU A 70 -17.82 13.42 -24.24
CA GLU A 70 -17.92 12.59 -25.43
C GLU A 70 -18.56 13.38 -26.56
N GLU A 71 -17.85 13.49 -27.68
CA GLU A 71 -18.34 14.10 -28.90
C GLU A 71 -19.27 13.14 -29.67
N ARG A 72 -20.05 13.68 -30.62
CA ARG A 72 -20.98 12.90 -31.46
C ARG A 72 -20.30 11.82 -32.31
N ASN A 73 -19.00 11.94 -32.56
CA ASN A 73 -18.18 11.01 -33.31
C ASN A 73 -17.57 9.89 -32.42
N GLY A 74 -17.87 9.87 -31.12
CA GLY A 74 -17.31 8.92 -30.15
C GLY A 74 -15.94 9.30 -29.59
N ASN A 75 -15.39 10.48 -29.95
CA ASN A 75 -14.14 10.95 -29.36
C ASN A 75 -14.36 11.56 -27.98
N CYS A 76 -13.44 11.28 -27.05
CA CYS A 76 -13.48 11.84 -25.70
C CYS A 76 -12.50 13.01 -25.58
N ARG A 77 -12.99 14.16 -25.11
CA ARG A 77 -12.16 15.30 -24.70
C ARG A 77 -12.06 15.38 -23.18
N LEU A 78 -10.90 15.83 -22.71
CA LEU A 78 -10.70 16.15 -21.30
C LEU A 78 -11.35 17.49 -20.97
N MET A 79 -12.05 17.54 -19.84
CA MET A 79 -12.57 18.78 -19.27
C MET A 79 -11.48 19.52 -18.49
N ALA A 80 -11.70 20.83 -18.27
CA ALA A 80 -10.71 21.74 -17.69
C ALA A 80 -10.15 21.27 -16.34
N ASP A 81 -10.98 20.65 -15.49
CA ASP A 81 -10.57 20.14 -14.17
C ASP A 81 -9.44 19.09 -14.31
N LEU A 82 -9.68 18.01 -15.06
CA LEU A 82 -8.68 16.97 -15.27
C LEU A 82 -7.48 17.46 -16.10
N ALA A 83 -7.71 18.33 -17.09
CA ALA A 83 -6.64 18.91 -17.89
C ALA A 83 -5.68 19.76 -17.03
N SER A 84 -6.21 20.56 -16.11
CA SER A 84 -5.41 21.39 -15.19
C SER A 84 -4.58 20.52 -14.25
N GLN A 85 -5.19 19.50 -13.63
CA GLN A 85 -4.48 18.53 -12.78
C GLN A 85 -3.38 17.77 -13.54
N LEU A 86 -3.59 17.48 -14.83
CA LEU A 86 -2.56 16.89 -15.68
C LEU A 86 -1.46 17.91 -16.01
N ALA A 87 -1.80 19.16 -16.31
CA ALA A 87 -0.84 20.21 -16.61
C ALA A 87 0.12 20.50 -15.44
N GLU A 88 -0.32 20.32 -14.19
CA GLU A 88 0.56 20.43 -13.00
C GLU A 88 1.77 19.47 -13.04
N THR A 89 1.68 18.38 -13.82
CA THR A 89 2.79 17.42 -13.98
C THR A 89 3.90 17.89 -14.92
N ILE A 90 3.73 19.04 -15.60
CA ILE A 90 4.66 19.53 -16.63
C ILE A 90 6.11 19.61 -16.13
N SER A 91 6.31 20.09 -14.89
CA SER A 91 7.65 20.20 -14.29
C SER A 91 8.32 18.85 -14.05
N THR A 92 7.54 17.78 -13.93
CA THR A 92 8.05 16.41 -13.81
C THR A 92 8.53 15.90 -15.15
N TRP A 93 7.79 16.14 -16.24
CA TRP A 93 8.22 15.79 -17.60
C TRP A 93 9.47 16.58 -18.00
N ALA A 94 9.49 17.89 -17.75
CA ALA A 94 10.66 18.74 -17.97
C ALA A 94 11.93 18.16 -17.32
N ARG A 95 11.77 17.66 -16.08
CA ARG A 95 12.86 17.08 -15.29
C ARG A 95 13.36 15.74 -15.85
N LEU A 96 12.47 14.92 -16.43
CA LEU A 96 12.85 13.67 -17.09
C LEU A 96 13.52 13.93 -18.45
N VAL A 97 13.02 14.92 -19.21
CA VAL A 97 13.57 15.32 -20.51
C VAL A 97 14.97 15.93 -20.39
N ALA A 98 15.19 16.77 -19.37
CA ALA A 98 16.41 17.57 -19.23
C ALA A 98 17.74 16.80 -19.39
N PRO A 99 18.02 15.73 -18.62
CA PRO A 99 19.28 15.00 -18.77
C PRO A 99 19.37 14.23 -20.10
N LEU A 100 18.24 13.77 -20.65
CA LEU A 100 18.21 13.08 -21.93
C LEU A 100 18.58 14.05 -23.06
N ALA A 101 17.98 15.24 -23.08
CA ALA A 101 18.28 16.26 -24.08
C ALA A 101 19.75 16.71 -24.04
N GLU A 102 20.31 16.92 -22.85
CA GLU A 102 21.73 17.25 -22.68
C GLU A 102 22.65 16.11 -23.12
N TRP A 103 22.27 14.87 -22.84
CA TRP A 103 22.99 13.69 -23.33
C TRP A 103 22.96 13.62 -24.86
N THR A 104 21.81 13.84 -25.51
CA THR A 104 21.69 13.86 -26.97
C THR A 104 22.62 14.88 -27.60
N VAL A 105 22.69 16.11 -27.06
CA VAL A 105 23.62 17.13 -27.54
C VAL A 105 25.08 16.68 -27.38
N LYS A 106 25.41 16.03 -26.26
CA LYS A 106 26.76 15.51 -26.01
C LYS A 106 27.14 14.42 -27.01
N GLU A 107 26.24 13.51 -27.35
CA GLU A 107 26.49 12.46 -28.36
C GLU A 107 26.61 13.03 -29.77
N ILE A 108 25.75 13.99 -30.15
CA ILE A 108 25.89 14.68 -31.45
C ILE A 108 27.23 15.43 -31.52
N ALA A 109 27.62 16.10 -30.45
CA ALA A 109 28.91 16.80 -30.39
C ALA A 109 30.10 15.83 -30.46
N SER A 110 30.01 14.65 -29.83
CA SER A 110 31.10 13.66 -29.80
C SER A 110 31.38 13.05 -31.18
N THR A 111 30.36 12.94 -32.03
CA THR A 111 30.48 12.44 -33.42
C THR A 111 30.99 13.49 -34.40
N THR A 112 31.03 14.77 -34.01
CA THR A 112 31.46 15.86 -34.89
C THR A 112 32.99 16.00 -34.89
N LYS A 113 33.62 16.00 -36.07
CA LYS A 113 35.10 16.13 -36.22
C LYS A 113 35.69 17.49 -35.78
N ILE A 114 34.83 18.49 -35.55
CA ILE A 114 35.24 19.83 -35.12
C ILE A 114 35.34 19.81 -33.59
N ARG A 115 36.51 20.17 -33.03
CA ARG A 115 36.69 20.36 -31.58
C ARG A 115 35.77 21.47 -31.09
N ARG A 116 34.56 21.10 -30.64
CA ARG A 116 33.65 21.99 -29.92
C ARG A 116 33.92 21.87 -28.43
N ALA A 117 33.69 22.96 -27.71
CA ALA A 117 33.70 22.93 -26.25
C ALA A 117 32.63 21.95 -25.74
N THR A 118 32.86 21.35 -24.58
CA THR A 118 31.91 20.45 -23.94
C THR A 118 30.56 21.15 -23.81
N PRO A 119 29.44 20.54 -24.25
CA PRO A 119 28.13 21.20 -24.21
C PRO A 119 27.75 21.62 -22.79
N ALA A 120 27.13 22.78 -22.65
CA ALA A 120 26.69 23.27 -21.36
C ALA A 120 25.47 22.49 -20.86
N THR A 121 25.46 22.12 -19.59
CA THR A 121 24.35 21.44 -18.91
C THR A 121 23.37 22.44 -18.31
N ARG A 122 22.71 23.25 -19.16
CA ARG A 122 21.86 24.38 -18.71
C ARG A 122 20.52 23.95 -18.11
N LEU A 123 20.00 22.78 -18.45
CA LEU A 123 18.73 22.26 -17.96
C LEU A 123 18.90 21.56 -16.61
N THR A 124 19.96 20.75 -16.46
CA THR A 124 20.23 20.00 -15.22
C THR A 124 21.13 20.76 -14.24
N GLN A 125 21.93 21.70 -14.76
CA GLN A 125 23.00 22.40 -14.03
C GLN A 125 24.08 21.44 -13.51
N ASN A 126 24.28 20.28 -14.15
CA ASN A 126 25.19 19.23 -13.67
C ASN A 126 26.64 19.69 -13.53
N HIS A 127 27.20 20.42 -14.50
CA HIS A 127 28.57 20.94 -14.38
C HIS A 127 28.73 21.88 -13.16
N LYS A 128 27.70 22.67 -12.84
CA LYS A 128 27.69 23.55 -11.67
C LYS A 128 27.56 22.77 -10.35
N ARG A 129 26.86 21.64 -10.35
CA ARG A 129 26.74 20.75 -9.17
C ARG A 129 28.06 20.04 -8.89
N GLU A 130 28.65 19.45 -9.91
CA GLU A 130 29.94 18.74 -9.82
C GLU A 130 31.07 19.65 -9.32
N THR A 131 31.18 20.86 -9.86
CA THR A 131 32.17 21.84 -9.39
C THR A 131 31.99 22.28 -7.93
N ARG A 132 30.78 22.12 -7.38
CA ARG A 132 30.47 22.41 -5.96
C ARG A 132 30.54 21.15 -5.08
N GLY A 133 30.95 20.01 -5.63
CA GLY A 133 30.99 18.72 -4.91
C GLY A 133 29.60 18.13 -4.61
N GLY A 134 28.57 18.56 -5.32
CA GLY A 134 27.22 17.98 -5.21
C GLY A 134 27.00 16.82 -6.18
N ASP A 135 26.08 15.93 -5.84
CA ASP A 135 25.73 14.80 -6.69
C ASP A 135 25.13 15.27 -8.04
N PRO A 136 25.46 14.58 -9.15
CA PRO A 136 24.88 14.87 -10.45
C PRO A 136 23.36 14.65 -10.42
N PHE A 137 22.63 15.48 -11.15
CA PHE A 137 21.22 15.25 -11.42
C PHE A 137 21.10 14.00 -12.30
N VAL A 138 20.66 12.91 -11.69
CA VAL A 138 20.31 11.66 -12.38
C VAL A 138 18.80 11.57 -12.45
N THR A 139 18.26 11.19 -13.61
CA THR A 139 16.86 10.77 -13.73
C THR A 139 16.62 9.61 -12.77
N SER A 140 15.85 9.85 -11.70
CA SER A 140 15.35 8.75 -10.91
C SER A 140 14.33 7.99 -11.75
N ASN A 141 14.50 6.68 -11.93
CA ASN A 141 13.48 5.72 -12.43
C ASN A 141 12.21 5.66 -11.56
N ASN A 142 12.03 6.61 -10.64
CA ASN A 142 10.88 6.67 -9.79
C ASN A 142 9.77 7.35 -10.57
N SER A 143 8.89 6.50 -11.12
CA SER A 143 7.55 6.83 -11.56
C SER A 143 6.95 7.92 -10.67
N VAL A 144 6.31 8.88 -11.32
CA VAL A 144 5.61 9.98 -10.67
C VAL A 144 4.66 9.40 -9.61
N SER A 145 5.09 9.42 -8.34
CA SER A 145 4.36 8.78 -7.26
C SER A 145 3.14 9.62 -6.94
N LEU A 146 1.97 9.13 -7.34
CA LEU A 146 0.72 9.78 -6.96
C LEU A 146 0.43 9.47 -5.50
N GLN A 147 0.01 10.51 -4.78
CA GLN A 147 -0.61 10.32 -3.48
C GLN A 147 -1.86 9.46 -3.68
N ASN A 148 -1.93 8.34 -2.96
CA ASN A 148 -3.15 7.56 -2.86
C ASN A 148 -4.19 8.46 -2.20
N VAL A 149 -5.41 8.51 -2.73
CA VAL A 149 -6.51 9.28 -2.16
C VAL A 149 -7.71 8.37 -1.91
N CYS A 150 -8.51 8.72 -0.90
CA CYS A 150 -9.74 8.01 -0.60
C CYS A 150 -10.77 8.16 -1.73
N ASN A 151 -11.37 7.05 -2.18
CA ASN A 151 -12.38 7.07 -3.24
C ASN A 151 -13.63 7.91 -2.90
N ASP A 152 -14.02 7.95 -1.62
CA ASP A 152 -15.25 8.66 -1.20
C ASP A 152 -15.03 10.17 -0.96
N CYS A 153 -13.92 10.58 -0.34
CA CYS A 153 -13.70 11.97 0.11
C CYS A 153 -12.45 12.64 -0.49
N GLY A 154 -11.63 11.93 -1.26
CA GLY A 154 -10.42 12.47 -1.88
C GLY A 154 -9.26 12.77 -0.91
N THR A 155 -9.40 12.48 0.40
CA THR A 155 -8.31 12.72 1.36
C THR A 155 -7.11 11.81 1.07
N PRO A 156 -5.86 12.32 1.10
CA PRO A 156 -4.67 11.49 0.96
C PRO A 156 -4.62 10.38 2.00
N ILE A 157 -4.23 9.17 1.58
CA ILE A 157 -4.12 7.99 2.41
C ILE A 157 -2.73 7.36 2.27
N ILE A 158 -2.17 6.93 3.39
CA ILE A 158 -0.80 6.40 3.44
C ILE A 158 -0.75 4.93 2.98
N ASN A 159 -1.87 4.21 3.10
CA ASN A 159 -1.95 2.78 2.79
C ASN A 159 -2.60 2.56 1.42
N ALA A 160 -2.35 1.41 0.81
CA ALA A 160 -3.02 0.95 -0.43
C ALA A 160 -4.51 0.57 -0.22
N ASN A 161 -5.17 1.20 0.75
CA ASN A 161 -6.60 1.02 0.98
C ASN A 161 -7.38 1.86 -0.03
N GLU A 162 -8.59 1.45 -0.40
CA GLU A 162 -9.45 2.25 -1.29
C GLU A 162 -10.13 3.43 -0.58
N LYS A 163 -10.23 3.37 0.76
CA LYS A 163 -10.96 4.36 1.57
C LYS A 163 -10.13 4.80 2.77
N CYS A 164 -10.27 6.07 3.17
CA CYS A 164 -9.71 6.58 4.42
C CYS A 164 -10.42 5.95 5.62
N ARG A 165 -9.79 6.06 6.79
CA ARG A 165 -10.30 5.48 8.04
C ARG A 165 -11.73 5.93 8.39
N VAL A 166 -12.13 7.13 7.97
CA VAL A 166 -13.46 7.69 8.23
C VAL A 166 -14.48 7.12 7.24
N CYS A 167 -14.21 7.21 5.94
CA CYS A 167 -15.10 6.71 4.89
C CYS A 167 -15.24 5.18 4.92
N SER A 168 -14.25 4.46 5.45
CA SER A 168 -14.30 3.00 5.55
C SER A 168 -15.21 2.49 6.68
N VAL A 169 -15.67 3.34 7.61
CA VAL A 169 -16.39 2.88 8.82
C VAL A 169 -17.69 2.16 8.47
N GLU A 170 -18.54 2.77 7.64
CA GLU A 170 -19.84 2.17 7.30
C GLU A 170 -19.71 0.90 6.47
N GLU A 171 -18.75 0.87 5.53
CA GLU A 171 -18.43 -0.34 4.78
C GLU A 171 -17.93 -1.46 5.71
N SER A 172 -17.02 -1.12 6.63
CA SER A 172 -16.48 -2.06 7.61
C SER A 172 -17.58 -2.60 8.52
N LYS A 173 -18.51 -1.74 8.97
CA LYS A 173 -19.67 -2.12 9.76
C LYS A 173 -20.59 -3.08 9.01
N ARG A 174 -20.83 -2.84 7.72
CA ARG A 174 -21.61 -3.76 6.87
C ARG A 174 -20.92 -5.12 6.75
N ARG A 175 -19.63 -5.13 6.42
CA ARG A 175 -18.82 -6.35 6.32
C ARG A 175 -18.81 -7.14 7.64
N LEU A 176 -18.61 -6.47 8.77
CA LEU A 176 -18.64 -7.11 10.09
C LEU A 176 -20.00 -7.76 10.39
N LYS A 177 -21.11 -7.12 10.03
CA LYS A 177 -22.45 -7.70 10.18
C LYS A 177 -22.65 -8.93 9.29
N ALA A 178 -22.18 -8.88 8.04
CA ALA A 178 -22.24 -10.01 7.12
C ALA A 178 -21.43 -11.21 7.65
N VAL A 179 -20.16 -10.98 7.97
CA VAL A 179 -19.25 -11.99 8.54
C VAL A 179 -19.80 -12.56 9.87
N ALA A 180 -20.39 -11.74 10.73
CA ALA A 180 -21.00 -12.22 11.97
C ALA A 180 -22.19 -13.16 11.71
N THR A 181 -22.96 -12.91 10.64
CA THR A 181 -24.10 -13.74 10.28
C THR A 181 -23.63 -15.06 9.68
N GLU A 182 -22.65 -15.04 8.79
CA GLU A 182 -21.99 -16.22 8.24
C GLU A 182 -21.34 -17.05 9.36
N GLY A 183 -20.62 -16.41 10.27
CA GLY A 183 -20.00 -17.04 11.42
C GLY A 183 -21.02 -17.76 12.32
N ARG A 184 -22.22 -17.17 12.51
CA ARG A 184 -23.31 -17.84 13.24
C ARG A 184 -23.78 -19.11 12.52
N VAL A 185 -23.97 -19.06 11.21
CA VAL A 185 -24.35 -20.24 10.41
C VAL A 185 -23.29 -21.34 10.55
N VAL A 186 -22.02 -21.00 10.37
CA VAL A 186 -20.89 -21.94 10.49
C VAL A 186 -20.83 -22.55 11.90
N SER A 187 -20.98 -21.74 12.95
CA SER A 187 -20.95 -22.21 14.34
C SER A 187 -22.05 -23.22 14.67
N ARG A 188 -23.19 -23.18 13.96
CA ARG A 188 -24.34 -24.08 14.13
C ARG A 188 -24.34 -25.25 13.15
N SER A 189 -23.32 -25.38 12.31
CA SER A 189 -23.19 -26.49 11.37
C SER A 189 -23.06 -27.84 12.09
N ALA A 190 -23.44 -28.92 11.39
CA ALA A 190 -23.31 -30.29 11.90
C ALA A 190 -21.87 -30.61 12.31
N ASN A 191 -20.87 -30.20 11.51
CA ASN A 191 -19.46 -30.39 11.84
C ASN A 191 -19.07 -29.65 13.13
N ALA A 192 -19.53 -28.41 13.32
CA ALA A 192 -19.29 -27.66 14.56
C ALA A 192 -20.00 -28.27 15.79
N GLN A 193 -21.15 -28.91 15.60
CA GLN A 193 -21.83 -29.67 16.67
C GLN A 193 -21.07 -30.95 17.02
N VAL A 194 -20.59 -31.71 16.03
CA VAL A 194 -19.77 -32.91 16.24
C VAL A 194 -18.47 -32.55 16.98
N LYS A 195 -17.76 -31.51 16.56
CA LYS A 195 -16.55 -31.05 17.27
C LYS A 195 -16.83 -30.64 18.72
N ARG A 196 -18.00 -30.03 18.99
CA ARG A 196 -18.41 -29.67 20.35
C ARG A 196 -18.74 -30.90 21.18
N SER A 197 -19.48 -31.86 20.63
CA SER A 197 -19.83 -33.08 21.34
C SER A 197 -18.60 -33.91 21.67
N THR A 198 -17.65 -34.08 20.74
CA THR A 198 -16.40 -34.80 21.00
C THR A 198 -15.58 -34.15 22.11
N THR A 199 -15.45 -32.82 22.08
CA THR A 199 -14.75 -32.06 23.13
C THR A 199 -15.45 -32.19 24.49
N GLN A 200 -16.78 -32.11 24.53
CA GLN A 200 -17.55 -32.26 25.77
C GLN A 200 -17.46 -33.67 26.35
N ILE A 201 -17.50 -34.70 25.50
CA ILE A 201 -17.34 -36.09 25.92
C ILE A 201 -15.97 -36.31 26.54
N ALA A 202 -14.89 -35.90 25.85
CA ALA A 202 -13.53 -36.01 26.36
C ALA A 202 -13.37 -35.30 27.72
N ASN A 203 -13.88 -34.07 27.82
CA ASN A 203 -13.87 -33.31 29.06
C ASN A 203 -14.65 -34.00 30.20
N GLN A 204 -15.79 -34.64 29.89
CA GLN A 204 -16.59 -35.35 30.88
C GLN A 204 -15.92 -36.64 31.35
N VAL A 205 -15.19 -37.33 30.47
CA VAL A 205 -14.36 -38.49 30.82
C VAL A 205 -13.28 -38.07 31.81
N GLU A 206 -12.52 -37.01 31.50
CA GLU A 206 -11.48 -36.49 32.42
C GLU A 206 -12.05 -36.07 33.79
N ILE A 207 -13.27 -35.51 33.83
CA ILE A 207 -13.93 -35.17 35.11
C ILE A 207 -14.30 -36.43 35.90
N ARG A 208 -14.74 -37.50 35.23
CA ARG A 208 -15.14 -38.76 35.88
C ARG A 208 -13.95 -39.56 36.37
N GLU A 209 -12.85 -39.54 35.63
CA GLU A 209 -11.61 -40.24 35.98
C GLU A 209 -10.83 -39.52 37.08
N TRP A 210 -11.03 -38.21 37.23
CA TRP A 210 -10.38 -37.43 38.28
C TRP A 210 -10.90 -37.78 39.67
N SER A 211 -9.98 -38.03 40.60
CA SER A 211 -10.28 -38.29 42.01
C SER A 211 -9.82 -37.13 42.89
N PRO A 212 -10.58 -36.77 43.95
CA PRO A 212 -10.11 -35.79 44.95
C PRO A 212 -8.77 -36.15 45.57
N SER A 213 -8.45 -37.45 45.65
CA SER A 213 -7.18 -37.96 46.18
C SER A 213 -5.97 -37.61 45.32
N ASP A 214 -6.17 -37.22 44.06
CA ASP A 214 -5.09 -36.80 43.14
C ASP A 214 -4.55 -35.40 43.46
N GLN A 215 -5.19 -34.68 44.40
CA GLN A 215 -4.75 -33.37 44.86
C GLN A 215 -4.07 -33.41 46.21
N PRO A 216 -3.05 -32.55 46.43
CA PRO A 216 -2.51 -32.37 47.76
C PRO A 216 -3.57 -31.86 48.72
N SER A 217 -3.50 -32.31 49.98
CA SER A 217 -4.45 -31.95 51.04
C SER A 217 -4.51 -30.44 51.34
N TRP A 218 -3.48 -29.68 50.98
CA TRP A 218 -3.45 -28.21 51.16
C TRP A 218 -4.25 -27.44 50.10
N LEU A 219 -4.56 -28.06 48.96
CA LEU A 219 -5.18 -27.39 47.82
C LEU A 219 -6.71 -27.43 47.92
N THR A 220 -7.26 -26.74 48.92
CA THR A 220 -8.71 -26.69 49.16
C THR A 220 -9.39 -25.56 48.38
N ALA A 221 -10.74 -25.54 48.39
CA ALA A 221 -11.52 -24.48 47.75
C ALA A 221 -11.23 -23.11 48.38
N GLU A 222 -11.06 -23.08 49.70
CA GLU A 222 -10.71 -21.88 50.47
C GLU A 222 -9.31 -21.40 50.05
N PHE A 223 -8.33 -22.30 49.98
CA PHE A 223 -6.98 -21.96 49.53
C PHE A 223 -6.99 -21.39 48.10
N TYR A 224 -7.78 -21.99 47.19
CA TYR A 224 -7.93 -21.48 45.83
C TYR A 224 -8.49 -20.05 45.82
N ALA A 225 -9.56 -19.80 46.57
CA ALA A 225 -10.20 -18.49 46.62
C ALA A 225 -9.30 -17.40 47.23
N GLU A 226 -8.54 -17.73 48.28
CA GLU A 226 -7.72 -16.76 49.00
C GLU A 226 -6.35 -16.52 48.36
N ASN A 227 -5.70 -17.56 47.84
CA ASN A 227 -4.29 -17.49 47.43
C ASN A 227 -4.10 -17.56 45.91
N ILE A 228 -4.97 -18.28 45.20
CA ILE A 228 -4.81 -18.52 43.76
C ILE A 228 -5.63 -17.52 42.93
N GLN A 229 -6.93 -17.38 43.21
CA GLN A 229 -7.85 -16.55 42.44
C GLN A 229 -7.43 -15.07 42.33
N PRO A 230 -6.95 -14.39 43.39
CA PRO A 230 -6.53 -12.99 43.30
C PRO A 230 -5.36 -12.79 42.34
N GLN A 231 -4.40 -13.73 42.33
CA GLN A 231 -3.24 -13.69 41.46
C GLN A 231 -3.58 -14.02 40.00
N ILE A 232 -4.60 -14.86 39.76
CA ILE A 232 -5.03 -15.19 38.40
C ILE A 232 -5.61 -13.98 37.67
N SER A 233 -6.26 -13.05 38.38
CA SER A 233 -6.87 -11.87 37.76
C SER A 233 -5.89 -11.03 36.93
N SER A 234 -4.63 -10.95 37.38
CA SER A 234 -3.55 -10.16 36.75
C SER A 234 -2.84 -10.88 35.60
N LEU A 235 -3.03 -12.20 35.44
CA LEU A 235 -2.40 -12.99 34.39
C LEU A 235 -3.01 -12.77 33.01
N SER A 236 -2.26 -13.08 31.95
CA SER A 236 -2.81 -13.05 30.59
C SER A 236 -3.77 -14.23 30.34
N CYS A 237 -4.85 -13.99 29.56
CA CYS A 237 -5.74 -15.09 29.15
C CYS A 237 -4.98 -16.17 28.37
N SER A 238 -3.99 -15.79 27.56
CA SER A 238 -3.18 -16.76 26.78
C SER A 238 -2.42 -17.72 27.68
N SER A 239 -1.81 -17.23 28.77
CA SER A 239 -1.07 -18.07 29.72
C SER A 239 -1.98 -19.14 30.33
N ILE A 240 -3.20 -18.76 30.73
CA ILE A 240 -4.20 -19.66 31.32
C ILE A 240 -4.71 -20.66 30.27
N THR A 241 -5.01 -20.19 29.05
CA THR A 241 -5.44 -21.03 27.92
C THR A 241 -4.40 -22.11 27.62
N THR A 242 -3.13 -21.74 27.46
CA THR A 242 -2.05 -22.69 27.17
C THR A 242 -1.85 -23.68 28.31
N ARG A 243 -1.92 -23.23 29.56
CA ARG A 243 -1.67 -24.08 30.72
C ARG A 243 -2.76 -25.11 30.98
N LEU A 244 -4.02 -24.70 30.82
CA LEU A 244 -5.18 -25.55 31.11
C LEU A 244 -5.74 -26.26 29.87
N ALA A 245 -5.22 -25.97 28.68
CA ALA A 245 -5.77 -26.42 27.40
C ALA A 245 -7.27 -26.09 27.24
N VAL A 246 -7.69 -24.92 27.73
CA VAL A 246 -9.09 -24.45 27.68
C VAL A 246 -9.27 -23.32 26.68
N SER A 247 -10.52 -23.01 26.32
CA SER A 247 -10.82 -21.89 25.43
C SER A 247 -10.42 -20.53 26.04
N ARG A 248 -10.08 -19.57 25.17
CA ARG A 248 -9.73 -18.19 25.59
C ARG A 248 -10.88 -17.49 26.32
N GLY A 249 -12.13 -17.79 25.94
CA GLY A 249 -13.32 -17.28 26.62
C GLY A 249 -13.43 -17.79 28.05
N TYR A 250 -13.32 -19.11 28.24
CA TYR A 250 -13.37 -19.73 29.58
C TYR A 250 -12.21 -19.25 30.47
N ALA A 251 -11.01 -19.09 29.92
CA ALA A 251 -9.89 -18.47 30.63
C ALA A 251 -10.19 -17.02 31.07
N GLY A 252 -10.89 -16.25 30.24
CA GLY A 252 -11.37 -14.91 30.60
C GLY A 252 -12.37 -14.93 31.75
N GLU A 253 -13.30 -15.87 31.76
CA GLU A 253 -14.26 -16.05 32.86
C GLU A 253 -13.54 -16.45 34.16
N ILE A 254 -12.55 -17.34 34.11
CA ILE A 254 -11.75 -17.72 35.29
C ILE A 254 -11.07 -16.49 35.88
N ARG A 255 -10.48 -15.62 35.04
CA ARG A 255 -9.89 -14.35 35.50
C ARG A 255 -10.90 -13.43 36.18
N GLN A 256 -12.16 -13.48 35.75
CA GLN A 256 -13.25 -12.67 36.30
C GLN A 256 -13.88 -13.27 37.57
N GLY A 257 -13.38 -14.41 38.06
CA GLY A 257 -13.87 -15.03 39.30
C GLY A 257 -14.59 -16.36 39.11
N ARG A 258 -14.72 -16.88 37.88
CA ARG A 258 -15.33 -18.21 37.66
C ARG A 258 -14.39 -19.29 38.20
N VAL A 259 -14.81 -19.99 39.25
CA VAL A 259 -14.05 -21.12 39.80
C VAL A 259 -14.07 -22.30 38.83
N PRO A 260 -12.91 -22.75 38.31
CA PRO A 260 -12.83 -23.92 37.45
C PRO A 260 -12.91 -25.20 38.28
N HIS A 261 -13.17 -26.32 37.62
CA HIS A 261 -13.16 -27.64 38.26
C HIS A 261 -11.83 -27.89 39.00
N PRO A 262 -11.83 -28.51 40.21
CA PRO A 262 -10.64 -28.67 41.03
C PRO A 262 -9.43 -29.21 40.30
N ARG A 263 -9.58 -30.18 39.40
CA ARG A 263 -8.51 -30.72 38.53
C ARG A 263 -7.53 -29.67 37.94
N HIS A 264 -7.98 -28.44 37.71
CA HIS A 264 -7.20 -27.34 37.14
C HIS A 264 -6.41 -26.52 38.18
N TRP A 265 -6.75 -26.62 39.47
CA TRP A 265 -6.18 -25.79 40.52
C TRP A 265 -4.67 -25.99 40.69
N MET A 266 -4.19 -27.23 40.59
CA MET A 266 -2.74 -27.53 40.67
C MET A 266 -1.98 -26.91 39.49
N ALA A 267 -2.55 -26.97 38.28
CA ALA A 267 -1.93 -26.39 37.10
C ALA A 267 -1.88 -24.86 37.18
N LEU A 268 -2.86 -24.24 37.82
CA LEU A 268 -2.92 -22.81 38.12
C LEU A 268 -1.94 -22.40 39.22
N ALA A 269 -1.85 -23.15 40.33
CA ALA A 269 -0.89 -22.92 41.40
C ALA A 269 0.55 -22.91 40.86
N LYS A 270 0.90 -23.93 40.07
CA LYS A 270 2.22 -23.99 39.38
C LYS A 270 2.47 -22.81 38.45
N LEU A 271 1.43 -22.24 37.86
CA LEU A 271 1.56 -21.12 36.93
C LEU A 271 1.83 -19.79 37.65
N ILE A 272 1.42 -19.65 38.92
CA ILE A 272 1.76 -18.51 39.77
C ILE A 272 2.95 -18.78 40.71
N GLY A 273 3.55 -19.97 40.64
CA GLY A 273 4.75 -20.34 41.40
C GLY A 273 4.49 -20.86 42.81
N LEU A 274 3.29 -21.39 43.08
CA LEU A 274 2.94 -22.11 44.32
C LEU A 274 3.03 -23.62 44.14
#